data_AF-A0A367LY92-F1
#
_entry.id   AF-A0A367LY92-F1
#
_cell.length_a   1.000
_cell.length_b   1.000
_cell.length_c   1.000
_cell.angle_alpha   90.00
_cell.angle_beta   90.00
_cell.angle_gamma   90.00
#
_symmetry.space_group_name_H-M   'P 1'
#
loop_
_entity.id
_entity.type
_entity.pdbx_description
1 polymer ?
#
loop_
_entity_poly.entity_id
_entity_poly.type
_entity_poly.pdbx_seq_one_letter_code
_entity_poly.pdbx_strand_id
1 'polypeptide(L)' 'MHIERFEVVKRRAEMALHGNTVYIGGQVADDPSGDIQDQTRQILENIDRLLQSV' A
#
# COMPACT_ATOMS: atom_id res chain seq x y z
N MET A 1 -13.37 12.82 -14.15
CA MET A 1 -11.96 12.45 -13.89
C MET A 1 -11.62 12.92 -12.48
N HIS A 2 -11.84 12.06 -11.49
CA HIS A 2 -11.57 12.30 -10.07
C HIS A 2 -10.58 11.24 -9.59
N ILE A 3 -9.56 11.65 -8.83
CA ILE A 3 -8.54 10.75 -8.28
C ILE A 3 -8.52 10.94 -6.78
N GLU A 4 -8.80 9.87 -6.05
CA GLU A 4 -8.69 9.83 -4.60
C GLU A 4 -7.31 9.29 -4.22
N ARG A 5 -6.71 9.87 -3.19
CA ARG A 5 -5.36 9.51 -2.73
C ARG A 5 -5.40 9.27 -1.24
N PHE A 6 -4.71 8.21 -0.82
CA PHE A 6 -4.70 7.73 0.56
C PHE A 6 -3.26 7.79 1.10
N GLU A 7 -3.12 8.05 2.40
CA GLU A 7 -1.84 8.10 3.12
C GLU A 7 -0.78 8.95 2.39
N VAL A 8 -1.12 10.21 2.13
CA VAL A 8 -0.31 11.10 1.30
C VAL A 8 0.75 11.82 2.14
N VAL A 9 1.99 11.71 1.69
CA VAL A 9 3.11 12.54 2.14
C VAL A 9 3.67 13.36 0.98
N LYS A 10 4.58 14.31 1.25
CA LYS A 10 5.19 15.17 0.21
C LYS A 10 5.80 14.39 -0.96
N ARG A 11 6.29 13.17 -0.72
CA ARG A 11 6.96 12.34 -1.74
C ARG A 11 6.00 11.45 -2.53
N ARG A 12 4.94 10.93 -1.92
CA ARG A 12 4.08 9.89 -2.51
C ARG A 12 2.71 9.82 -1.83
N ALA A 13 1.77 9.18 -2.49
CA ALA A 13 0.61 8.55 -1.86
C ALA A 13 0.89 7.05 -1.79
N GLU A 14 0.50 6.37 -0.71
CA GLU A 14 0.60 4.91 -0.66
C GLU A 14 -0.38 4.24 -1.63
N MET A 15 -1.54 4.85 -1.83
CA MET A 15 -2.56 4.34 -2.76
C MET A 15 -3.29 5.48 -3.49
N ALA A 16 -3.67 5.21 -4.73
CA ALA A 16 -4.53 6.08 -5.53
C ALA A 16 -5.66 5.28 -6.21
N LEU A 17 -6.88 5.82 -6.17
CA LEU A 17 -8.06 5.27 -6.84
C LEU A 17 -8.45 6.17 -8.02
N HIS A 18 -8.57 5.57 -9.20
CA HIS A 18 -9.11 6.25 -10.39
C HIS A 18 -10.22 5.41 -11.02
N GLY A 19 -11.47 5.87 -10.91
CA GLY A 19 -12.64 5.08 -11.31
C GLY A 19 -12.77 3.84 -10.45
N ASN A 20 -12.62 2.65 -11.04
CA ASN A 20 -12.64 1.36 -10.34
C ASN A 20 -11.28 0.66 -10.32
N THR A 21 -10.19 1.38 -10.64
CA THR A 21 -8.83 0.82 -10.62
C THR A 21 -8.04 1.42 -9.47
N VAL A 22 -7.51 0.55 -8.62
CA VAL A 22 -6.63 0.89 -7.50
C VAL A 22 -5.17 0.72 -7.92
N TYR A 23 -4.33 1.69 -7.56
CA TYR A 23 -2.88 1.63 -7.72
C TYR A 23 -2.23 1.78 -6.35
N ILE A 24 -1.53 0.74 -5.89
CA ILE A 24 -0.76 0.76 -4.64
C ILE A 24 0.73 0.96 -4.99
N GLY A 25 1.40 1.86 -4.27
CA GLY A 25 2.83 2.10 -4.39
C GLY A 25 3.66 0.89 -3.97
N GLY A 26 4.96 0.87 -4.28
CA GLY A 26 5.83 -0.23 -3.89
C GLY A 26 5.88 -0.42 -2.37
N GLN A 27 5.36 -1.55 -1.91
CA GLN A 27 5.30 -1.93 -0.49
C GLN A 27 6.56 -2.67 -0.07
N VAL A 28 7.04 -2.37 1.12
CA VAL A 28 8.19 -3.00 1.77
C VAL A 28 7.78 -3.38 3.19
N ALA A 29 8.47 -4.35 3.79
CA ALA A 29 8.22 -4.72 5.18
C ALA A 29 8.58 -3.56 6.11
N ASP A 30 7.73 -3.33 7.12
CA ASP A 30 7.99 -2.32 8.15
C ASP A 30 9.18 -2.75 9.04
N ASP A 31 9.29 -4.05 9.32
CA ASP A 31 10.47 -4.67 9.91
C ASP A 31 11.19 -5.58 8.89
N PRO A 32 12.28 -5.09 8.26
CA PRO A 32 13.06 -5.87 7.29
C PRO A 32 14.11 -6.80 7.95
N SER A 33 14.09 -6.98 9.28
CA SER A 33 15.06 -7.85 9.97
C SER A 33 14.68 -9.34 9.93
N GLY A 34 13.41 -9.66 9.67
CA GLY A 34 12.90 -11.02 9.55
C GLY A 34 13.34 -11.76 8.28
N ASP A 35 12.93 -13.03 8.16
CA ASP A 35 13.16 -13.81 6.96
C ASP A 35 12.22 -13.41 5.80
N ILE A 36 12.37 -14.06 4.65
CA ILE A 36 11.59 -13.74 3.46
C ILE A 36 10.10 -14.00 3.66
N GLN A 37 9.72 -15.02 4.44
CA GLN A 37 8.33 -15.34 4.73
C GLN A 37 7.70 -14.25 5.60
N ASP A 38 8.42 -13.79 6.61
CA ASP A 38 7.93 -12.75 7.52
C ASP A 38 7.77 -11.41 6.80
N GLN A 39 8.79 -10.97 6.06
CA GLN A 39 8.72 -9.73 5.29
C GLN A 39 7.60 -9.78 4.24
N THR A 40 7.42 -10.92 3.56
CA THR A 40 6.34 -11.10 2.60
C THR A 40 4.98 -11.02 3.28
N ARG A 41 4.82 -11.63 4.46
CA ARG A 41 3.57 -11.57 5.23
C ARG A 41 3.22 -10.12 5.59
N GLN A 42 4.18 -9.36 6.14
CA GLN A 42 3.98 -7.96 6.49
C GLN A 42 3.53 -7.12 5.28
N ILE A 43 4.16 -7.32 4.12
CA ILE A 43 3.80 -6.63 2.87
C ILE A 43 2.36 -6.95 2.46
N LEU A 44 1.97 -8.23 2.49
CA LEU A 44 0.63 -8.67 2.13
C LEU A 44 -0.43 -8.12 3.10
N GLU A 45 -0.14 -8.12 4.41
CA GLU A 45 -1.02 -7.53 5.42
C GLU A 45 -1.22 -6.02 5.21
N ASN A 46 -0.17 -5.28 4.84
CA ASN A 46 -0.30 -3.86 4.55
C ASN A 46 -1.10 -3.60 3.25
N ILE A 47 -0.93 -4.45 2.23
CA ILE A 47 -1.74 -4.40 1.01
C ILE A 47 -3.22 -4.65 1.35
N ASP A 48 -3.53 -5.66 2.15
CA ASP A 48 -4.90 -5.95 2.58
C ASP A 48 -5.52 -4.78 3.36
N ARG A 49 -4.75 -4.17 4.27
CA ARG A 49 -5.16 -2.97 5.01
C ARG A 49 -5.51 -1.81 4.08
N LEU A 50 -4.68 -1.55 3.07
CA LEU A 50 -4.95 -0.49 2.08
C LEU A 50 -6.20 -0.82 1.25
N LEU A 51 -6.35 -2.07 0.81
CA LEU A 51 -7.51 -2.50 0.02
C LEU A 51 -8.83 -2.46 0.81
N GLN A 52 -8.81 -2.63 2.14
CA GLN A 52 -9.99 -2.46 2.98
C GLN A 52 -10.40 -0.99 3.18
N SER A 53 -9.52 -0.04 2.84
CA SER A 53 -9.76 1.39 3.05
C SER A 53 -10.46 2.11 1.88
N VAL A 54 -10.74 1.40 0.79
CA VAL A 54 -11.49 1.90 -0.39
C VAL A 54 -12.97 1.51 -0.37
#